data_AF-A0A7Y1VKG0-F1
#
_entry.id   AF-A0A7Y1VKG0-F1
#
_cell.length_a   1.000
_cell.length_b   1.000
_cell.length_c   1.000
_cell.angle_alpha   90.00
_cell.angle_beta   90.00
_cell.angle_gamma   90.00
#
_symmetry.space_group_name_H-M   'P 1'
#
loop_
_entity.id
_entity.type
_entity.pdbx_description
1 polymer ?
#
loop_
_entity_poly.entity_id
_entity_poly.type
_entity_poly.pdbx_seq_one_letter_code
_entity_poly.pdbx_strand_id
1 'polypeptide(L)' 'WMQGTLGEIAAGAMILVGIIAGVARQSLMAFAVGIGGGVGLYNTPTIVDNVMTATLEHAPTATQAAISISNGLGM' A
#
# COMPACT_ATOMS: atom_id res chain seq x y z
N TRP A 1 -5.17 -12.46 0.10
CA TRP A 1 -6.07 -12.35 1.28
C TRP A 1 -7.07 -11.20 1.18
N MET A 2 -6.72 -10.08 0.55
CA MET A 2 -7.66 -8.98 0.23
C MET A 2 -8.04 -8.87 -1.25
N GLN A 3 -7.61 -9.80 -2.10
CA GLN A 3 -7.99 -9.81 -3.51
C GLN A 3 -9.25 -10.66 -3.73
N GLY A 4 -10.16 -10.17 -4.58
CA GLY A 4 -11.44 -10.81 -4.92
C GLY A 4 -12.65 -10.20 -4.19
N THR A 5 -13.81 -10.82 -4.38
CA THR A 5 -15.12 -10.31 -3.90
C THR A 5 -15.14 -10.04 -2.39
N LEU A 6 -14.41 -10.83 -1.60
CA LEU A 6 -14.33 -10.65 -0.15
C LEU A 6 -13.63 -9.33 0.25
N GLY A 7 -12.57 -8.94 -0.48
CA GLY A 7 -11.82 -7.72 -0.22
C GLY A 7 -12.60 -6.46 -0.63
N GLU A 8 -13.31 -6.53 -1.75
CA GLU A 8 -14.22 -5.46 -2.20
C GLU A 8 -15.34 -5.22 -1.19
N ILE A 9 -15.96 -6.29 -0.68
CA ILE A 9 -17.00 -6.19 0.35
C ILE A 9 -16.44 -5.62 1.65
N ALA A 10 -15.25 -6.06 2.09
CA ALA A 10 -14.63 -5.55 3.30
C ALA A 10 -14.24 -4.05 3.19
N ALA A 11 -13.72 -3.63 2.03
CA ALA A 11 -13.42 -2.23 1.75
C ALA A 11 -14.71 -1.38 1.75
N GLY A 12 -15.78 -1.86 1.09
CA GLY A 12 -17.08 -1.22 1.11
C GLY A 12 -17.69 -1.12 2.52
N ALA A 13 -17.55 -2.17 3.33
CA ALA A 13 -18.01 -2.18 4.72
C ALA A 13 -17.26 -1.16 5.59
N MET A 14 -15.94 -1.03 5.42
CA MET A 14 -15.13 -0.03 6.12
C MET A 14 -15.56 1.40 5.77
N ILE A 15 -15.86 1.66 4.49
CA ILE A 15 -16.38 2.96 4.04
C ILE A 15 -17.74 3.24 4.72
N LEU A 16 -18.66 2.28 4.70
CA LEU A 16 -19.98 2.43 5.34
C LEU A 16 -19.87 2.70 6.84
N VAL A 17 -19.01 1.98 7.56
CA VAL A 17 -18.77 2.22 8.98
C VAL A 17 -18.19 3.61 9.21
N GLY A 18 -17.26 4.06 8.37
CA GLY A 18 -16.73 5.42 8.37
C GLY A 18 -17.79 6.51 8.22
N ILE A 19 -18.75 6.29 7.32
CA ILE A 19 -19.86 7.21 7.10
C ILE A 19 -20.78 7.26 8.32
N ILE A 20 -21.17 6.10 8.84
CA ILE A 20 -22.06 6.00 10.03
C ILE A 20 -21.38 6.64 11.25
N ALA A 21 -20.10 6.35 11.48
CA ALA A 21 -19.33 6.92 12.58
C ALA A 21 -19.14 8.44 12.42
N GLY A 22 -18.90 8.92 11.19
CA GLY A 22 -18.80 10.34 10.87
C GLY A 22 -20.09 11.09 11.14
N VAL A 23 -21.24 10.53 10.75
CA VAL A 23 -22.57 11.11 11.01
C VAL A 23 -22.89 11.09 12.51
N ALA A 24 -22.70 9.95 13.18
CA ALA A 24 -22.96 9.81 14.61
C ALA A 24 -22.15 10.80 15.46
N ARG A 25 -20.93 11.13 15.01
CA ARG A 25 -20.03 12.06 15.69
C ARG A 25 -20.04 13.47 15.11
N GLN A 26 -20.88 13.74 14.10
CA GLN A 26 -20.89 15.00 13.32
C GLN A 26 -19.49 15.47 12.92
N SER A 27 -18.62 14.53 12.55
CA SER A 27 -17.20 14.76 12.33
C SER A 27 -16.79 14.36 10.92
N LEU A 28 -16.42 15.37 10.13
CA LEU A 28 -15.90 15.17 8.77
C LEU A 28 -14.56 14.43 8.75
N MET A 29 -13.77 14.52 9.83
CA MET A 29 -12.50 13.80 9.94
C MET A 29 -12.71 12.29 10.12
N ALA A 30 -13.70 11.88 10.91
CA ALA A 30 -14.04 10.46 11.07
C ALA A 30 -14.56 9.86 9.75
N PHE A 31 -15.32 10.65 8.97
CA PHE A 31 -15.73 10.28 7.61
C PHE A 31 -14.52 10.12 6.68
N ALA A 32 -13.62 11.11 6.65
CA ALA A 32 -12.44 11.08 5.80
C ALA A 32 -11.51 9.90 6.11
N VAL A 33 -11.29 9.60 7.39
CA VAL A 33 -10.50 8.44 7.82
C VAL A 33 -11.17 7.13 7.42
N GLY A 34 -12.49 7.02 7.54
CA GLY A 34 -13.21 5.82 7.12
C GLY A 34 -13.17 5.57 5.61
N ILE A 35 -13.34 6.63 4.80
CA ILE A 35 -13.18 6.54 3.34
C ILE A 35 -11.73 6.22 2.97
N GLY A 36 -10.78 6.97 3.52
CA GLY A 36 -9.36 6.78 3.25
C GLY A 36 -8.88 5.38 3.65
N GLY A 37 -9.37 4.85 4.77
CA GLY A 37 -9.08 3.49 5.22
C GLY A 37 -9.64 2.42 4.28
N GLY A 38 -10.88 2.55 3.83
CA GLY A 38 -11.47 1.59 2.89
C GLY A 38 -10.84 1.62 1.49
N VAL A 39 -10.58 2.81 0.94
CA VAL A 39 -9.89 2.98 -0.35
C VAL A 39 -8.44 2.52 -0.25
N GLY A 40 -7.76 2.83 0.85
CA GLY A 40 -6.40 2.34 1.12
C GLY A 40 -6.35 0.82 1.20
N LEU A 41 -7.31 0.19 1.88
CA LEU A 41 -7.42 -1.26 1.96
C LEU A 41 -7.62 -1.88 0.57
N TYR A 42 -8.51 -1.33 -0.26
CA TYR A 42 -8.72 -1.83 -1.61
C TYR A 42 -7.45 -1.80 -2.48
N ASN A 43 -6.63 -0.74 -2.36
CA ASN A 43 -5.41 -0.59 -3.14
C ASN A 43 -4.18 -1.24 -2.51
N THR A 44 -4.26 -1.71 -1.26
CA THR A 44 -3.14 -2.31 -0.53
C THR A 44 -2.46 -3.45 -1.29
N PRO A 45 -3.14 -4.39 -1.97
CA PRO A 45 -2.46 -5.46 -2.70
C PRO A 45 -1.50 -4.90 -3.76
N THR A 46 -1.96 -3.95 -4.56
CA THR A 46 -1.14 -3.28 -5.59
C THR A 46 0.05 -2.54 -4.99
N ILE A 47 -0.16 -1.83 -3.87
CA ILE A 47 0.93 -1.11 -3.21
C ILE A 47 1.98 -2.07 -2.66
N VAL A 48 1.56 -3.18 -2.04
CA VAL A 48 2.46 -4.20 -1.52
C VAL A 48 3.27 -4.85 -2.64
N ASP A 49 2.61 -5.22 -3.74
CA ASP A 49 3.28 -5.82 -4.90
C ASP A 49 4.31 -4.85 -5.51
N ASN A 50 3.95 -3.57 -5.63
CA ASN A 50 4.86 -2.54 -6.14
C ASN A 50 6.07 -2.30 -5.23
N VAL A 51 5.88 -2.28 -3.90
CA VAL A 51 6.98 -2.09 -2.93
C VAL A 51 7.94 -3.28 -2.94
N MET A 52 7.40 -4.49 -2.97
CA MET A 52 8.21 -5.72 -3.01
C MET A 52 8.95 -5.84 -4.36
N THR A 53 8.32 -5.43 -5.45
CA THR A 53 8.97 -5.42 -6.78
C THR A 53 10.04 -4.33 -6.89
N ALA A 54 9.81 -3.13 -6.35
CA ALA A 54 10.80 -2.04 -6.37
C ALA A 54 12.10 -2.40 -5.61
N THR A 55 11.98 -3.21 -4.56
CA THR A 55 13.16 -3.75 -3.85
C THR A 55 13.97 -4.68 -4.75
N LEU A 56 13.30 -5.46 -5.60
CA LEU A 56 13.93 -6.37 -6.56
C LEU A 56 14.51 -5.63 -7.77
N GLU A 57 13.95 -4.52 -8.22
CA GLU A 57 14.52 -3.71 -9.31
C GLU A 57 15.82 -3.01 -8.90
N HIS A 58 15.94 -2.58 -7.65
CA HIS A 58 17.16 -1.94 -7.16
C HIS A 58 18.22 -2.91 -6.63
N ALA A 59 17.85 -4.17 -6.38
CA ALA A 59 18.78 -5.23 -6.01
C ALA A 59 19.89 -5.48 -7.07
N PRO A 60 19.60 -5.66 -8.38
CA PRO A 60 20.63 -5.86 -9.39
C PRO A 60 21.51 -4.62 -9.56
N THR A 61 20.99 -3.40 -9.40
CA THR A 61 21.79 -2.17 -9.47
C THR A 61 22.78 -2.07 -8.30
N ALA A 62 22.35 -2.44 -7.08
CA ALA A 62 23.21 -2.49 -5.91
C ALA A 62 24.26 -3.61 -6.02
N THR A 63 23.88 -4.79 -6.53
CA THR A 63 24.82 -5.89 -6.78
C THR A 63 25.80 -5.56 -7.91
N GLN A 64 25.35 -4.91 -8.98
CA GLN A 64 26.21 -4.50 -10.10
C GLN A 64 27.19 -3.39 -9.70
N ALA A 65 26.77 -2.46 -8.83
CA ALA A 65 27.67 -1.48 -8.21
C ALA A 65 28.70 -2.14 -7.27
N ALA A 66 28.28 -3.14 -6.49
CA ALA A 66 29.22 -3.91 -5.67
C ALA A 66 30.22 -4.71 -6.52
N ILE A 67 29.78 -5.29 -7.64
CA ILE A 67 30.62 -6.02 -8.59
C ILE A 67 31.58 -5.07 -9.32
N SER A 68 31.16 -3.88 -9.72
CA SER A 68 32.08 -2.91 -10.35
C SER A 68 33.15 -2.42 -9.38
N ILE A 69 32.79 -2.17 -8.11
CA ILE A 69 33.75 -1.82 -7.06
C ILE A 69 34.70 -3.00 -6.76
N SER A 70 34.20 -4.23 -6.68
CA SER A 70 35.04 -5.42 -6.44
C SER A 70 35.96 -5.76 -7.62
N ASN A 71 35.56 -5.41 -8.84
CA ASN A 71 36.35 -5.61 -10.06
C ASN A 71 37.41 -4.53 -10.28
N GLY A 72 37.71 -3.72 -9.26
CA GLY A 72 38.85 -2.80 -9.29
C GLY A 72 38.54 -1.41 -9.85
N LEU A 73 37.27 -1.03 -10.01
CA LEU A 73 36.88 0.33 -10.39
C LEU A 73 37.00 1.34 -9.22
N GLY A 74 37.96 1.12 -8.32
CA GLY A 74 38.25 1.89 -7.12
C GLY A 74 39.74 1.98 -6.78
N MET A 75 40.62 1.56 -7.70
CA MET A 75 42.08 1.80 -7.65
C MET A 75 42.50 2.66 -8.83
#